data_AF-A0A856MNS9-F1
#
_entry.id   AF-A0A856MNS9-F1
#
_cell.length_a   1.000
_cell.length_b   1.000
_cell.length_c   1.000
_cell.angle_alpha   90.00
_cell.angle_beta   90.00
_cell.angle_gamma   90.00
#
_symmetry.space_group_name_H-M   'P 1'
#
loop_
_entity.id
_entity.type
_entity.pdbx_description
1 polymer ?
#
loop_
_entity_poly.entity_id
_entity_poly.type
_entity_poly.pdbx_seq_one_letter_code
_entity_poly.pdbx_strand_id
1 'polypeptide(L)'
;MGTALVEDIAQAAQRVNKVDSQLMAVQLQINRFEGNADRAAAFDMDLKNDAQRKSRRFEVLLVNQEYQKAMDTLIQLTTEKANAVAHLEYLRNLLSVAKLQARLTIAQQLTDFESHELVGL
;
A
#
# COMPACT_ATOMS: atom_id res chain seq x y z
N MET A 1 9.42 -23.20 11.25
CA MET A 1 8.64 -21.99 11.59
C MET A 1 9.30 -20.70 11.10
N GLY A 2 10.60 -20.47 11.35
CA GLY A 2 11.27 -19.22 10.93
C GLY A 2 11.36 -18.96 9.42
N THR A 3 11.51 -20.01 8.59
CA THR A 3 11.60 -19.89 7.13
C THR A 3 10.26 -19.54 6.49
N ALA A 4 9.18 -20.22 6.90
CA ALA A 4 7.83 -19.95 6.42
C ALA A 4 7.38 -18.50 6.70
N LEU A 5 7.64 -17.97 7.89
CA LEU A 5 7.30 -16.59 8.23
C LEU A 5 8.06 -15.56 7.37
N VAL A 6 9.30 -15.86 6.99
CA VAL A 6 10.09 -14.99 6.10
C VAL A 6 9.57 -15.02 4.67
N GLU A 7 9.14 -16.20 4.19
CA GLU A 7 8.46 -16.33 2.89
C GLU A 7 7.12 -15.58 2.88
N ASP A 8 6.31 -15.68 3.93
CA ASP A 8 5.05 -14.94 4.07
C ASP A 8 5.27 -13.42 4.06
N ILE A 9 6.31 -12.93 4.74
CA ILE A 9 6.69 -11.51 4.71
C ILE A 9 7.09 -11.08 3.30
N ALA A 10 7.84 -11.91 2.57
CA ALA A 10 8.24 -11.61 1.20
C ALA A 10 7.03 -11.54 0.27
N GLN A 11 6.08 -12.47 0.39
CA GLN A 11 4.82 -12.47 -0.36
C GLN A 11 3.95 -11.25 -0.02
N ALA A 12 3.82 -10.90 1.26
CA ALA A 12 3.09 -9.71 1.70
C ALA A 12 3.72 -8.42 1.15
N ALA A 13 5.05 -8.31 1.16
CA ALA A 13 5.76 -7.19 0.56
C ALA A 13 5.54 -7.11 -0.96
N GLN A 14 5.57 -8.25 -1.65
CA GLN A 14 5.24 -8.30 -3.07
C GLN A 14 3.79 -7.86 -3.33
N ARG A 15 2.84 -8.22 -2.46
CA ARG A 15 1.45 -7.77 -2.58
C ARG A 15 1.33 -6.26 -2.49
N VAL A 16 2.00 -5.62 -1.52
CA VAL A 16 2.05 -4.15 -1.40
C VAL A 16 2.57 -3.51 -2.68
N ASN A 17 3.71 -3.99 -3.20
CA ASN A 17 4.30 -3.47 -4.44
C ASN A 17 3.37 -3.62 -5.65
N LYS A 18 2.62 -4.73 -5.72
CA LYS A 18 1.63 -4.96 -6.77
C LYS A 18 0.49 -3.94 -6.69
N VAL A 19 -0.06 -3.70 -5.50
CA VAL A 19 -1.13 -2.70 -5.31
C VAL A 19 -0.61 -1.30 -5.65
N ASP A 20 0.63 -0.97 -5.26
CA ASP A 20 1.26 0.31 -5.59
C ASP A 20 1.40 0.52 -7.09
N SER A 21 1.83 -0.50 -7.81
CA SER A 21 1.94 -0.45 -9.28
C SER A 21 0.55 -0.22 -9.92
N GLN A 22 -0.49 -0.86 -9.38
CA GLN A 22 -1.87 -0.69 -9.85
C GLN A 22 -2.39 0.74 -9.56
N LEU A 23 -2.09 1.29 -8.39
CA LEU A 23 -2.43 2.68 -8.03
C LEU A 23 -1.77 3.67 -8.98
N MET A 24 -0.48 3.50 -9.27
CA MET A 24 0.23 4.37 -10.22
C MET A 24 -0.39 4.32 -11.62
N ALA A 25 -0.79 3.13 -12.09
CA ALA A 25 -1.44 2.95 -13.37
C ALA A 25 -2.80 3.66 -13.43
N VAL A 26 -3.63 3.52 -12.39
CA VAL A 26 -4.95 4.17 -12.30
C VAL A 26 -4.78 5.69 -12.19
N GLN A 27 -3.82 6.19 -11.42
CA GLN A 27 -3.54 7.62 -11.32
C GLN A 27 -3.14 8.22 -12.67
N LEU A 28 -2.34 7.50 -13.47
CA LEU A 28 -1.99 7.93 -14.81
C LEU A 28 -3.22 8.03 -15.73
N GLN A 29 -4.15 7.06 -15.63
CA GLN A 29 -5.41 7.09 -16.38
C GLN A 29 -6.28 8.28 -15.98
N ILE A 30 -6.41 8.53 -14.68
CA ILE A 30 -7.11 9.68 -14.11
C ILE A 30 -6.54 11.00 -14.67
N ASN A 31 -5.21 11.17 -14.59
CA ASN A 31 -4.54 12.37 -15.08
C ASN A 31 -4.78 12.58 -16.58
N ARG A 32 -4.87 11.50 -17.36
CA ARG A 32 -5.20 11.56 -18.79
C ARG A 32 -6.62 12.06 -19.02
N PHE A 33 -7.61 11.57 -18.26
CA PHE A 33 -8.99 12.03 -18.38
C PHE A 33 -9.12 13.50 -17.98
N GLU A 34 -8.47 13.91 -16.88
CA GLU A 34 -8.48 15.30 -16.43
C GLU A 34 -7.81 16.22 -17.44
N GLY A 35 -6.64 15.86 -17.96
CA GLY A 35 -5.97 16.63 -19.01
C GLY A 35 -6.76 16.71 -20.33
N ASN A 36 -7.60 15.72 -20.64
CA ASN A 36 -8.53 15.79 -21.77
C ASN A 36 -9.68 16.76 -21.49
N ALA A 37 -10.24 16.75 -20.28
CA ALA A 37 -11.28 17.67 -19.86
C ALA A 37 -10.77 19.12 -19.82
N ASP A 38 -9.54 19.33 -19.32
CA ASP A 38 -8.87 20.63 -19.31
C ASP A 38 -8.70 21.18 -20.73
N ARG A 39 -8.25 20.34 -21.68
CA ARG A 39 -8.16 20.72 -23.08
C ARG A 39 -9.53 21.08 -23.66
N ALA A 40 -10.56 20.28 -23.39
CA ALA A 40 -11.92 20.58 -23.87
C ALA A 40 -12.42 21.93 -23.37
N ALA A 41 -12.20 22.26 -22.09
CA ALA A 41 -12.55 23.56 -21.52
C ALA A 41 -11.68 24.71 -22.04
N ALA A 42 -10.40 24.47 -22.34
CA ALA A 42 -9.49 25.50 -22.82
C ALA A 42 -9.79 25.96 -24.25
N PHE A 43 -10.27 25.06 -25.12
CA PHE A 43 -10.61 25.36 -26.52
C PHE A 43 -12.08 25.75 -26.74
N ASP A 44 -12.87 25.82 -25.67
CA ASP A 44 -14.26 26.27 -25.72
C ASP A 44 -14.31 27.81 -25.72
N MET A 45 -14.57 28.37 -26.91
CA MET A 45 -14.57 29.81 -27.17
C MET A 45 -15.70 30.56 -26.44
N ASP A 46 -16.73 29.85 -25.96
CA ASP A 46 -17.86 30.44 -25.26
C ASP A 46 -17.58 30.69 -23.76
N LEU A 47 -16.48 30.12 -23.23
CA LEU A 47 -16.09 30.26 -21.83
C LEU A 47 -15.21 31.51 -21.61
N LYS A 48 -15.81 32.51 -20.98
CA LYS A 48 -15.26 33.86 -20.77
C LYS A 48 -14.43 33.99 -19.48
N ASN A 49 -14.58 33.07 -18.53
CA ASN A 49 -13.89 33.13 -17.25
C ASN A 49 -13.50 31.74 -16.71
N ASP A 50 -12.66 31.74 -15.66
CA ASP A 50 -12.15 30.52 -15.03
C ASP A 50 -13.24 29.67 -14.37
N ALA A 51 -14.26 30.30 -13.80
CA ALA A 51 -15.38 29.57 -13.20
C ALA A 51 -16.16 28.75 -14.24
N GLN A 52 -16.38 29.33 -15.43
CA GLN A 52 -17.00 28.63 -16.56
C GLN A 52 -16.12 27.47 -17.06
N ARG A 53 -14.80 27.65 -17.12
CA ARG A 53 -13.86 26.57 -17.48
C ARG A 53 -13.87 25.42 -16.47
N LYS A 54 -13.90 25.73 -15.18
CA LYS A 54 -14.03 24.73 -14.11
C LYS A 54 -15.37 24.00 -14.17
N SER A 55 -16.48 24.71 -14.41
CA SER A 55 -17.80 24.10 -14.61
C SER A 55 -17.78 23.15 -15.81
N ARG A 56 -17.23 23.59 -16.93
CA ARG A 56 -17.13 22.77 -18.15
C ARG A 56 -16.29 21.52 -17.94
N ARG A 57 -15.12 21.66 -17.31
CA ARG A 57 -14.26 20.53 -16.92
C ARG A 57 -15.02 19.53 -16.05
N PHE A 58 -15.75 20.02 -15.05
CA PHE A 58 -16.57 19.18 -14.19
C PHE A 58 -17.65 18.43 -14.97
N GLU A 59 -18.41 19.10 -15.84
CA GLU A 59 -19.43 18.46 -16.68
C GLU A 59 -18.85 17.35 -17.56
N VAL A 60 -17.70 17.59 -18.20
CA VAL A 60 -17.01 16.61 -19.05
C VAL A 60 -16.61 15.37 -18.24
N LEU A 61 -16.08 15.56 -17.03
CA LEU A 61 -15.68 14.46 -16.14
C LEU A 61 -16.88 13.73 -15.54
N LEU A 62 -17.97 14.45 -15.24
CA LEU A 62 -19.17 13.89 -14.63
C LEU A 62 -19.83 12.84 -15.53
N VAL A 63 -19.88 13.08 -16.83
CA VAL A 63 -20.48 12.13 -17.79
C VAL A 63 -19.51 11.06 -18.29
N ASN A 64 -18.22 11.17 -17.95
CA ASN A 64 -17.20 10.19 -18.35
C ASN A 64 -17.23 8.96 -17.42
N GLN A 65 -17.91 7.90 -17.85
CA GLN A 65 -18.03 6.65 -17.10
C GLN A 65 -16.68 5.98 -16.79
N GLU A 66 -15.70 6.09 -17.69
CA GLU A 66 -14.37 5.51 -17.48
C GLU A 66 -13.61 6.26 -16.39
N TYR A 67 -13.76 7.59 -16.31
CA TYR A 67 -13.21 8.40 -15.23
C TYR A 67 -13.86 8.04 -13.89
N GLN A 68 -15.19 7.91 -13.83
CA GLN A 68 -15.88 7.50 -12.60
C GLN A 68 -15.40 6.12 -12.13
N LYS A 69 -15.29 5.15 -13.06
CA LYS A 69 -14.75 3.83 -12.75
C LYS A 69 -13.30 3.88 -12.27
N ALA A 70 -12.47 4.74 -12.86
CA ALA A 70 -11.09 4.93 -12.43
C ALA A 70 -11.01 5.51 -11.01
N MET A 71 -11.91 6.44 -10.67
CA MET A 71 -12.04 6.98 -9.31
C MET A 71 -12.46 5.92 -8.30
N ASP A 72 -13.48 5.12 -8.61
CA ASP A 72 -13.91 4.01 -7.76
C ASP A 72 -12.76 3.00 -7.55
N THR A 73 -12.05 2.69 -8.63
CA THR A 73 -10.89 1.79 -8.57
C THR A 73 -9.76 2.38 -7.72
N LEU A 74 -9.50 3.69 -7.82
CA LEU A 74 -8.51 4.38 -6.98
C LEU A 74 -8.87 4.25 -5.50
N ILE A 75 -10.13 4.48 -5.13
CA ILE A 75 -10.63 4.35 -3.76
C ILE A 75 -10.43 2.91 -3.26
N GLN A 76 -10.86 1.92 -4.04
CA GLN A 76 -10.71 0.51 -3.69
C GLN A 76 -9.24 0.11 -3.49
N LEU A 77 -8.36 0.47 -4.42
CA LEU A 77 -6.94 0.16 -4.34
C LEU A 77 -6.25 0.90 -3.18
N THR A 78 -6.72 2.08 -2.81
CA THR A 78 -6.19 2.84 -1.65
C THR A 78 -6.49 2.10 -0.35
N THR A 79 -7.72 1.61 -0.19
CA THR A 79 -8.09 0.76 0.95
C THR A 79 -7.31 -0.56 0.92
N GLU A 80 -7.19 -1.18 -0.25
CA GLU A 80 -6.44 -2.43 -0.39
C GLU A 80 -4.96 -2.26 -0.04
N LYS A 81 -4.33 -1.14 -0.43
CA LYS A 81 -2.95 -0.82 -0.05
C LYS A 81 -2.81 -0.72 1.46
N ALA A 82 -3.71 0.03 2.12
CA ALA A 82 -3.68 0.17 3.57
C ALA A 82 -3.76 -1.20 4.27
N ASN A 83 -4.65 -2.08 3.80
CA ASN A 83 -4.78 -3.44 4.33
C ASN A 83 -3.53 -4.29 4.08
N ALA A 84 -2.95 -4.23 2.87
CA ALA A 84 -1.73 -4.97 2.54
C ALA A 84 -0.53 -4.51 3.38
N VAL A 85 -0.40 -3.20 3.61
CA VAL A 85 0.64 -2.64 4.49
C VAL A 85 0.42 -3.09 5.93
N ALA A 86 -0.80 -2.99 6.45
CA ALA A 86 -1.12 -3.45 7.80
C ALA A 86 -0.78 -4.94 7.99
N HIS A 87 -1.08 -5.78 7.00
CA HIS A 87 -0.74 -7.20 7.04
C HIS A 87 0.77 -7.45 7.02
N LEU A 88 1.53 -6.74 6.18
CA LEU A 88 2.98 -6.84 6.16
C LEU A 88 3.60 -6.45 7.50
N GLU A 89 3.14 -5.35 8.11
CA GLU A 89 3.63 -4.90 9.41
C GLU A 89 3.26 -5.88 10.54
N TYR A 90 2.06 -6.47 10.48
CA TYR A 90 1.68 -7.55 11.39
C TYR A 90 2.68 -8.72 11.34
N LEU A 91 3.03 -9.21 10.14
CA LEU A 91 3.99 -10.31 9.99
C LEU A 91 5.41 -9.93 10.47
N ARG A 92 5.85 -8.70 10.19
CA ARG A 92 7.13 -8.17 10.70
C ARG A 92 7.18 -8.10 12.22
N ASN A 93 6.07 -7.75 12.85
CA ASN A 93 5.93 -7.73 14.30
C ASN A 93 5.98 -9.15 14.88
N LEU A 94 5.29 -10.12 14.27
CA LEU A 94 5.38 -11.52 14.67
C LEU A 94 6.82 -12.05 14.61
N LEU A 95 7.56 -11.72 13.54
CA LEU A 95 8.95 -12.13 13.41
C LEU A 95 9.84 -11.50 14.50
N SER A 96 9.57 -10.24 14.84
CA SER A 96 10.30 -9.55 15.92
C SER A 96 10.06 -10.22 17.28
N VAL A 97 8.81 -10.58 17.58
CA VAL A 97 8.46 -11.33 18.80
C VAL A 97 9.15 -12.69 18.82
N ALA A 98 9.10 -13.45 17.72
CA ALA A 98 9.74 -14.75 17.62
C ALA A 98 11.26 -14.67 17.84
N LYS A 99 11.93 -13.63 17.31
CA LYS A 99 13.35 -13.38 17.55
C LYS A 99 13.66 -13.11 19.02
N LEU A 100 12.84 -12.32 19.70
CA LEU A 100 13.01 -12.04 21.13
C LEU A 100 12.82 -13.30 21.98
N GLN A 101 11.81 -14.10 21.69
CA GLN A 101 11.57 -15.38 22.36
C GLN A 101 12.76 -16.33 22.18
N ALA A 102 13.28 -16.47 20.96
CA ALA A 102 14.45 -17.30 20.70
C ALA A 102 15.68 -16.85 21.50
N ARG A 103 15.92 -15.53 21.60
CA ARG A 103 17.01 -14.99 22.42
C ARG A 103 16.83 -15.28 23.91
N LEU A 104 15.60 -15.17 24.42
CA LEU A 104 15.29 -15.51 25.81
C LEU A 104 15.57 -16.99 26.08
N THR A 105 15.15 -17.88 25.19
CA THR A 105 15.43 -19.32 25.31
C THR A 105 16.94 -19.60 25.30
N ILE A 106 17.70 -18.97 24.41
CA ILE A 106 19.16 -19.11 24.38
C ILE A 106 19.78 -18.62 25.70
N ALA A 107 19.36 -17.46 26.20
CA ALA A 107 19.86 -16.93 27.46
C ALA A 107 19.58 -17.86 28.65
N GLN A 108 18.35 -18.41 28.73
CA GLN A 108 17.99 -19.39 29.77
C GLN A 108 18.86 -20.64 29.70
N GLN A 109 19.07 -21.20 28.51
CA GLN A 109 19.94 -22.36 28.31
C GLN A 109 21.39 -22.09 28.73
N LEU A 110 21.92 -20.90 28.46
CA LEU A 110 23.28 -20.52 28.87
C LEU A 110 23.40 -20.38 30.38
N THR A 111 22.42 -19.73 31.03
CA THR A 111 22.40 -19.62 32.50
C THR A 111 22.30 -20.98 33.16
N ASP A 112 21.46 -21.88 32.65
CA ASP A 112 21.35 -23.25 33.15
C ASP A 112 22.68 -24.01 32.98
N PHE A 113 23.37 -23.83 31.85
CA PHE A 113 24.68 -24.44 31.60
C PHE A 113 25.77 -23.95 32.56
N GLU A 114 25.88 -22.64 32.77
CA GLU A 114 26.81 -22.04 33.74
C GLU A 114 26.51 -22.49 35.17
N SER A 115 25.22 -22.64 35.51
CA SER A 115 24.79 -23.17 36.82
C SER A 115 25.28 -24.60 37.04
N HIS A 116 25.25 -25.44 36.01
CA HIS A 116 25.72 -26.82 36.08
C HIS A 116 27.25 -26.93 36.13
N GLU A 117 27.99 -26.07 35.41
CA GLU A 117 29.45 -26.03 35.51
C GLU A 117 29.95 -25.54 36.88
N LEU A 118 29.25 -24.58 37.52
CA LEU A 118 29.60 -24.04 38.83
C LEU A 118 29.34 -25.01 40.00
N VAL A 119 28.45 -26.00 39.83
CA VAL A 119 28.12 -26.98 40.87
C VAL A 119 29.08 -28.19 40.86
N GLY A 120 29.95 -28.32 39.85
CA GLY A 120 31.07 -29.26 39.84
C GLY A 120 30.67 -30.72 40.11
N LEU A 121 30.13 -31.39 39.11
CA LEU A 121 30.16 -32.86 39.01
C LEU A 121 31.22 -33.29 37.99
#